data_AF-R7EZ62-F1
#
_entry.id   AF-R7EZ62-F1
#
_cell.length_a   1.000
_cell.length_b   1.000
_cell.length_c   1.000
_cell.angle_alpha   90.00
_cell.angle_beta   90.00
_cell.angle_gamma   90.00
#
_symmetry.space_group_name_H-M   'P 1'
#
loop_
_entity.id
_entity.type
_entity.pdbx_description
1 polymer ?
#
loop_
_entity_poly.entity_id
_entity_poly.type
_entity_poly.pdbx_seq_one_letter_code
_entity_poly.pdbx_strand_id
1 'polypeptide(L)'
;MRDKRKEKRVKTRRGGDTGATYCYSEEERLKAIAKLGDNAVITRFKGLGEINQEEFADFIGENMRLDQVKIHPGDPVDRLLEFYMGKNTPDRQNFIIDNLREEV
;
A
#
# COMPACT_ATOMS: atom_id res chain seq x y z
N MET A 1 0.01 -11.79 -55.62
CA MET A 1 -0.55 -10.88 -54.59
C MET A 1 -0.52 -11.60 -53.25
N ARG A 2 0.32 -11.16 -52.30
CA ARG A 2 0.50 -11.83 -51.00
C ARG A 2 -0.69 -11.55 -50.09
N ASP A 3 -1.19 -12.63 -49.46
CA ASP A 3 -2.39 -12.70 -48.65
C ASP A 3 -2.30 -11.79 -47.40
N LYS A 4 -2.83 -10.57 -47.49
CA LYS A 4 -2.88 -9.56 -46.40
C LYS A 4 -3.78 -9.95 -45.21
N ARG A 5 -4.32 -11.18 -45.19
CA ARG A 5 -5.25 -11.67 -44.16
C ARG A 5 -4.56 -12.28 -42.94
N LYS A 6 -3.29 -12.69 -43.03
CA LYS A 6 -2.56 -13.30 -41.89
C LYS A 6 -1.95 -12.31 -40.90
N GLU A 7 -1.68 -11.06 -41.30
CA GLU A 7 -1.07 -10.05 -40.42
C GLU A 7 -2.05 -9.37 -39.45
N LYS A 8 -3.37 -9.49 -39.68
CA LYS A 8 -4.39 -8.86 -38.82
C LYS A 8 -4.78 -9.68 -37.58
N ARG A 9 -4.29 -10.90 -37.42
CA ARG A 9 -4.74 -11.81 -36.35
C ARG A 9 -3.90 -11.80 -35.07
N VAL A 10 -2.88 -10.94 -35.00
CA VAL A 10 -2.01 -10.78 -33.81
C VAL A 10 -2.43 -9.59 -32.92
N LYS A 11 -3.37 -8.75 -33.37
CA LYS A 11 -3.86 -7.58 -32.62
C LYS A 11 -5.19 -7.87 -31.92
N THR A 12 -5.12 -8.49 -30.74
CA THR A 12 -6.06 -8.44 -29.58
C THR A 12 -6.04 -9.76 -28.81
N ARG A 13 -4.91 -10.08 -28.18
CA ARG A 13 -4.99 -10.69 -26.85
C ARG A 13 -4.84 -9.52 -25.89
N ARG A 14 -5.94 -9.03 -25.32
CA ARG A 14 -5.86 -8.25 -24.08
C ARG A 14 -5.22 -9.22 -23.10
N GLY A 15 -3.92 -9.09 -22.89
CA GLY A 15 -3.18 -9.91 -21.95
C GLY A 15 -3.82 -9.71 -20.59
N GLY A 16 -4.45 -10.75 -20.07
CA GLY A 16 -4.68 -10.83 -18.63
C GLY A 16 -3.31 -10.69 -17.99
N ASP A 17 -3.18 -9.73 -17.09
CA ASP A 17 -1.91 -9.44 -16.44
C ASP A 17 -1.56 -10.63 -15.55
N THR A 18 -0.65 -11.50 -15.98
CA THR A 18 -0.21 -12.66 -15.21
C THR A 18 0.87 -12.21 -14.23
N GLY A 19 0.48 -11.54 -13.15
CA GLY A 19 1.41 -11.03 -12.15
C GLY A 19 0.73 -10.67 -10.83
N ALA A 20 1.51 -10.61 -9.75
CA ALA A 20 1.06 -10.11 -8.46
C ALA A 20 1.00 -8.57 -8.49
N THR A 21 -0.06 -7.98 -7.93
CA THR A 21 -0.18 -6.51 -7.78
C THR A 21 -0.34 -6.17 -6.30
N TYR A 22 0.61 -5.42 -5.75
CA TYR A 22 0.55 -4.95 -4.36
C TYR A 22 -0.32 -3.70 -4.24
N CYS A 23 -1.21 -3.71 -3.25
CA CYS A 23 -2.20 -2.66 -3.03
C CYS A 23 -2.05 -2.09 -1.61
N TYR A 24 -2.07 -0.77 -1.49
CA TYR A 24 -1.93 -0.03 -0.22
C TYR A 24 -3.23 0.67 0.19
N SER A 25 -4.23 0.68 -0.69
CA SER A 25 -5.58 1.19 -0.42
C SER A 25 -6.66 0.23 -0.92
N GLU A 26 -7.87 0.39 -0.39
CA GLU A 26 -9.03 -0.39 -0.85
C GLU A 26 -9.36 -0.13 -2.32
N GLU A 27 -9.20 1.11 -2.78
CA GLU A 27 -9.41 1.46 -4.19
C GLU A 27 -8.42 0.75 -5.12
N GLU A 28 -7.14 0.68 -4.73
CA GLU A 28 -6.11 -0.06 -5.47
C GLU A 28 -6.46 -1.55 -5.53
N ARG A 29 -6.93 -2.12 -4.41
CA ARG A 29 -7.37 -3.52 -4.33
C ARG A 29 -8.53 -3.80 -5.29
N LEU A 30 -9.57 -2.97 -5.29
CA LEU A 30 -10.74 -3.17 -6.18
C LEU A 30 -10.35 -3.07 -7.66
N LYS A 31 -9.48 -2.13 -8.02
CA LYS A 31 -8.94 -2.00 -9.38
C LYS A 31 -8.10 -3.22 -9.78
N ALA A 32 -7.28 -3.75 -8.87
CA ALA A 32 -6.47 -4.93 -9.13
C ALA A 32 -7.33 -6.18 -9.34
N ILE A 33 -8.35 -6.41 -8.49
CA ILE A 33 -9.31 -7.52 -8.65
C ILE A 33 -10.01 -7.43 -10.01
N ALA A 34 -10.50 -6.25 -10.39
CA ALA A 34 -11.16 -6.05 -11.68
C ALA A 34 -10.23 -6.32 -12.89
N LYS A 35 -8.92 -6.13 -12.71
CA LYS A 35 -7.90 -6.36 -13.76
C LYS A 35 -7.44 -7.81 -13.85
N LEU A 36 -7.30 -8.49 -12.70
CA LEU A 36 -6.86 -9.88 -12.59
C LEU A 36 -8.00 -10.88 -12.88
N GLY A 37 -9.26 -10.45 -12.69
CA GLY A 37 -10.45 -11.24 -12.97
C GLY A 37 -10.82 -12.25 -11.87
N ASP A 38 -11.78 -13.12 -12.17
CA ASP A 38 -12.48 -13.96 -11.19
C ASP A 38 -11.60 -14.97 -10.43
N ASN A 39 -10.40 -15.26 -10.93
CA ASN A 39 -9.44 -16.18 -10.30
C ASN A 39 -8.38 -15.46 -9.45
N ALA A 40 -8.54 -14.16 -9.18
CA ALA A 40 -7.60 -13.40 -8.38
C ALA A 40 -7.56 -13.92 -6.93
N VAL A 41 -6.38 -14.37 -6.48
CA VAL A 41 -6.13 -14.74 -5.09
C VAL A 41 -5.61 -13.52 -4.34
N ILE A 42 -6.25 -13.19 -3.22
CA ILE A 42 -5.89 -12.05 -2.39
C ILE A 42 -5.12 -12.55 -1.16
N THR A 43 -3.88 -12.09 -1.02
CA THR A 43 -3.07 -12.28 0.19
C THR A 43 -3.04 -10.98 0.98
N ARG A 44 -3.41 -11.02 2.27
CA ARG A 44 -3.34 -9.87 3.17
C ARG A 44 -2.19 -10.05 4.15
N PHE A 45 -1.12 -9.29 3.95
CA PHE A 45 0.01 -9.25 4.86
C PHE A 45 -0.38 -8.61 6.20
N LYS A 46 -0.09 -9.28 7.33
CA LYS A 46 -0.26 -8.70 8.68
C LYS A 46 0.99 -8.03 9.22
N GLY A 47 2.14 -8.30 8.61
CA GLY A 47 3.42 -7.73 8.97
C GLY A 47 4.50 -8.11 7.96
N LEU A 48 5.68 -7.54 8.12
CA LEU A 48 6.79 -7.73 7.17
C LEU A 48 7.33 -9.17 7.14
N GLY A 49 7.17 -9.94 8.22
CA GLY A 49 7.67 -11.32 8.32
C GLY A 49 6.90 -12.34 7.47
N GLU A 50 5.77 -11.95 6.87
CA GLU A 50 4.99 -12.80 5.95
C GLU A 50 5.48 -12.67 4.49
N ILE A 51 6.36 -11.71 4.20
CA ILE A 51 6.93 -11.47 2.88
C ILE A 51 8.28 -12.19 2.81
N ASN A 52 8.56 -12.89 1.71
CA ASN A 52 9.85 -13.53 1.51
C ASN A 52 10.94 -12.50 1.16
N GLN A 53 12.22 -12.83 1.35
CA GLN A 53 13.33 -11.89 1.15
C GLN A 53 13.46 -11.38 -0.29
N GLU A 54 13.25 -12.26 -1.29
CA GLU A 54 13.38 -11.93 -2.70
C GLU A 54 12.27 -10.95 -3.13
N GLU A 55 11.03 -11.23 -2.72
CA GLU A 55 9.86 -10.38 -2.91
C GLU A 55 9.97 -9.05 -2.19
N PHE A 56 10.53 -9.04 -0.96
CA PHE A 56 10.74 -7.81 -0.22
C PHE A 56 11.74 -6.87 -0.91
N ALA A 57 12.77 -7.43 -1.54
CA ALA A 57 13.77 -6.66 -2.27
C ALA A 57 13.16 -5.84 -3.42
N ASP A 58 12.12 -6.35 -4.08
CA ASP A 58 11.41 -5.64 -5.16
C ASP A 58 10.71 -4.35 -4.70
N PHE A 59 10.42 -4.21 -3.40
CA PHE A 59 9.87 -2.97 -2.83
C PHE A 59 10.95 -1.92 -2.55
N ILE A 60 12.22 -2.29 -2.61
CA ILE A 60 13.35 -1.41 -2.30
C ILE A 60 14.00 -0.90 -3.58
N GLY A 61 13.71 0.35 -3.94
CA GLY A 61 14.31 0.98 -5.11
C GLY A 61 13.74 2.37 -5.39
N GLU A 62 13.93 2.84 -6.62
CA GLU A 62 13.50 4.17 -7.05
C GLU A 62 11.98 4.38 -6.95
N ASN A 63 11.19 3.31 -7.06
CA ASN A 63 9.73 3.35 -6.98
C ASN A 63 9.19 3.05 -5.57
N MET A 64 10.05 3.03 -4.54
CA MET A 64 9.62 2.81 -3.16
C MET A 64 8.68 3.93 -2.71
N ARG A 65 7.60 3.55 -2.02
CA ARG A 65 6.69 4.50 -1.38
C ARG A 65 7.30 4.96 -0.05
N LEU A 66 7.88 6.16 -0.05
CA LEU A 66 8.46 6.80 1.12
C LEU A 66 7.60 7.96 1.59
N ASP A 67 7.44 8.10 2.90
CA ASP A 67 6.91 9.30 3.53
C ASP A 67 8.02 9.99 4.32
N GLN A 68 8.36 11.21 3.92
CA GLN A 68 9.47 11.95 4.51
C GLN A 68 8.98 12.73 5.73
N VAL A 69 9.49 12.36 6.92
CA VAL A 69 9.26 13.14 8.13
C VAL A 69 9.99 14.48 8.03
N LYS A 70 9.22 15.59 8.12
CA LYS A 70 9.74 16.95 8.14
C LYS A 70 9.52 17.57 9.51
N ILE A 71 10.55 18.24 10.02
CA ILE A 71 10.50 18.98 11.29
C ILE A 71 10.82 20.42 10.97
N HIS A 72 9.94 21.34 11.35
CA HIS A 72 10.11 22.77 11.12
C HIS A 72 10.67 23.47 12.37
N PRO A 73 11.48 24.53 12.19
CA PRO A 73 11.90 25.36 13.32
C PRO A 73 10.67 25.95 14.04
N GLY A 74 10.57 25.68 15.34
CA GLY A 74 9.43 26.11 16.17
C GLY A 74 8.42 25.02 16.46
N ASP A 75 8.49 23.85 15.80
CA ASP A 75 7.66 22.71 16.15
C ASP A 75 7.99 22.25 17.58
N PRO A 76 6.98 22.10 18.47
CA PRO A 76 7.21 21.71 19.86
C PRO A 76 7.40 20.19 19.98
N VAL A 77 8.37 19.63 19.23
CA VAL A 77 8.60 18.18 19.11
C VAL A 77 8.82 17.52 20.47
N ASP A 78 9.63 18.13 21.34
CA ASP A 78 9.92 17.60 22.67
C ASP A 78 8.64 17.45 23.52
N ARG A 79 7.77 18.47 23.50
CA ARG A 79 6.50 18.45 24.23
C ARG A 79 5.52 17.43 23.64
N LEU A 80 5.49 17.30 22.33
CA LEU A 80 4.64 16.33 21.64
C LEU A 80 5.07 14.89 21.97
N LEU A 81 6.38 14.62 21.95
CA LEU A 81 6.94 13.33 22.33
C LEU A 81 6.70 13.02 23.80
N GLU A 82 6.91 13.98 24.71
CA GLU A 82 6.62 13.78 26.13
C GLU A 82 5.14 13.46 26.37
N PHE A 83 4.23 14.14 25.69
CA PHE A 83 2.81 13.86 25.79
C PHE A 83 2.47 12.44 25.33
N TYR A 84 2.85 12.04 24.11
CA TYR A 84 2.46 10.73 23.56
C TYR A 84 3.27 9.55 24.09
N MET A 85 4.56 9.73 24.39
CA MET A 85 5.49 8.65 24.75
C MET A 85 5.90 8.68 26.23
N GLY A 86 5.52 9.72 26.98
CA GLY A 86 5.88 9.87 28.39
C GLY A 86 5.03 9.01 29.34
N LYS A 87 4.87 9.50 30.58
CA LYS A 87 4.12 8.78 31.62
C LYS A 87 2.65 8.63 31.24
N ASN A 88 2.03 7.55 31.71
CA ASN A 88 0.61 7.31 31.52
C ASN A 88 -0.23 8.15 32.47
N THR A 89 -0.63 9.34 32.03
CA THR A 89 -1.46 10.27 32.81
C THR A 89 -2.95 10.13 32.46
N PRO A 90 -3.87 10.45 33.39
CA PRO A 90 -5.31 10.48 33.11
C PRO A 90 -5.67 11.43 31.95
N ASP A 91 -5.03 12.60 31.89
CA ASP A 91 -5.27 13.59 30.83
C ASP A 91 -4.93 13.02 29.44
N ARG A 92 -3.82 12.28 29.34
CA ARG A 92 -3.44 11.60 28.10
C ARG A 92 -4.45 10.53 27.71
N GLN A 93 -4.93 9.75 28.68
CA GLN A 93 -5.92 8.70 28.41
C GLN A 93 -7.23 9.29 27.89
N ASN A 94 -7.76 10.30 28.58
CA ASN A 94 -8.99 10.99 28.17
C ASN A 94 -8.81 11.60 26.78
N PHE A 95 -7.69 12.29 26.54
CA PHE A 95 -7.38 12.84 25.22
C PHE A 95 -7.35 11.76 24.13
N ILE A 96 -6.73 10.60 24.38
CA ILE A 96 -6.68 9.51 23.40
C ILE A 96 -8.09 8.96 23.16
N ILE A 97 -8.88 8.72 24.21
CA ILE A 97 -10.25 8.19 24.10
C ILE A 97 -11.11 9.15 23.26
N ASP A 98 -11.06 10.44 23.53
CA ASP A 98 -11.86 11.46 22.83
C ASP A 98 -11.48 11.61 21.34
N ASN A 99 -10.23 11.30 20.98
CA ASN A 99 -9.72 11.43 19.61
C ASN A 99 -9.58 10.10 18.87
N LEU A 100 -9.78 8.96 19.54
CA LEU A 100 -9.73 7.65 18.93
C LEU A 100 -10.96 7.49 18.03
N ARG A 101 -10.74 7.51 16.72
CA ARG A 101 -11.79 7.24 15.75
C ARG A 101 -11.93 5.74 15.57
N GLU A 102 -13.15 5.22 15.74
CA GLU A 102 -13.49 3.90 15.22
C GLU A 102 -13.67 4.03 13.71
N GLU A 103 -12.62 3.75 12.94
CA GLU A 103 -12.78 3.49 11.52
C GLU A 103 -13.43 2.11 11.37
N VAL A 104 -14.70 2.08 10.92
CA VAL A 104 -15.46 0.88 10.54
C VAL A 104 -15.37 0.64 9.05
#